data_AF-A0A7W8WHV6-F1
#
_entry.id   AF-A0A7W8WHV6-F1
#
_cell.length_a   1.000
_cell.length_b   1.000
_cell.length_c   1.000
_cell.angle_alpha   90.00
_cell.angle_beta   90.00
_cell.angle_gamma   90.00
#
_symmetry.space_group_name_H-M   'P 1'
#
loop_
_entity.id
_entity.type
_entity.pdbx_description
1 polymer ?
#
loop_
_entity_poly.entity_id
_entity_poly.type
_entity_poly.pdbx_seq_one_letter_code
_entity_poly.pdbx_strand_id
1 'polypeptide(L)'
;MSSTLPIASNLYYDNHFQRPGVKLLPNEFYTTSEDMVLVTVLGSCVAACIQDRTAGIGGMNHFMLPDDGADVAQAASDSMRYGAYAMEVLINELIKAGGRRERFEAKVFGGGAVLAGMTTMNIGDRNSEFVRRYLDTEKIRIVAEDLQGSHPRKVAFMPRTGQVMVKKLRLQQEAGVAEREQALVRQSAEARAERLAAARKRVELFAKPAGAAARPRIELFGASPRPTDSNNARTTEEA
;
A
#
# COMPACT_ATOMS: atom_id res chain seq x y z
N MET A 1 2.16 26.80 9.38
CA MET A 1 0.97 26.02 8.96
C MET A 1 0.43 25.31 10.19
N SER A 2 -0.86 25.41 10.49
CA SER A 2 -1.43 24.68 11.63
C SER A 2 -1.58 23.20 11.24
N SER A 3 -0.62 22.37 11.65
CA SER A 3 -0.73 20.92 11.52
C SER A 3 -1.72 20.44 12.57
N THR A 4 -2.95 20.14 12.14
CA THR A 4 -3.94 19.48 13.00
C THR A 4 -3.38 18.12 13.41
N LEU A 5 -3.17 17.91 14.71
CA LEU A 5 -2.70 16.64 15.24
C LEU A 5 -3.69 15.51 14.88
N PRO A 6 -3.23 14.30 14.52
CA PRO A 6 -4.10 13.20 14.12
C PRO A 6 -4.75 12.51 15.33
N ILE A 7 -5.61 13.25 16.03
CA ILE A 7 -6.35 12.77 17.21
C ILE A 7 -7.58 11.98 16.74
N ALA A 8 -7.75 10.75 17.25
CA ALA A 8 -8.91 9.92 16.94
C ALA A 8 -10.22 10.59 17.41
N SER A 9 -11.20 10.66 16.52
CA SER A 9 -12.49 11.34 16.78
C SER A 9 -13.69 10.38 16.90
N ASN A 10 -13.48 9.08 16.68
CA ASN A 10 -14.52 8.06 16.68
C ASN A 10 -14.87 7.61 18.12
N LEU A 11 -15.54 8.50 18.86
CA LEU A 11 -16.09 8.29 20.19
C LEU A 11 -17.40 7.52 20.14
N TYR A 12 -17.56 6.53 21.02
CA TYR A 12 -18.76 5.70 21.15
C TYR A 12 -18.93 5.20 22.59
N TYR A 13 -20.04 4.50 22.89
CA TYR A 13 -20.20 3.77 24.16
C TYR A 13 -19.96 2.26 23.91
N ASP A 14 -19.00 1.67 24.61
CA ASP A 14 -18.67 0.25 24.43
C ASP A 14 -19.51 -0.63 25.37
N ASN A 15 -20.51 -1.31 24.81
CA ASN A 15 -21.41 -2.19 25.55
C ASN A 15 -20.74 -3.44 26.15
N HIS A 16 -19.52 -3.81 25.73
CA HIS A 16 -18.80 -4.93 26.34
C HIS A 16 -18.03 -4.47 27.59
N PHE A 17 -17.44 -3.27 27.53
CA PHE A 17 -16.67 -2.68 28.65
C PHE A 17 -17.48 -1.77 29.58
N GLN A 18 -18.75 -1.50 29.23
CA GLN A 18 -19.71 -0.66 29.94
C GLN A 18 -19.14 0.73 30.29
N ARG A 19 -18.47 1.36 29.33
CA ARG A 19 -17.81 2.66 29.46
C ARG A 19 -17.68 3.38 28.11
N PRO A 20 -17.39 4.69 28.08
CA PRO A 20 -17.02 5.39 26.85
C PRO A 20 -15.83 4.72 26.16
N GLY A 21 -15.77 4.78 24.84
CA GLY A 21 -14.68 4.21 24.06
C GLY A 21 -14.31 5.06 22.86
N VAL A 22 -13.06 4.91 22.41
CA VAL A 22 -12.54 5.56 21.20
C VAL A 22 -12.00 4.49 20.27
N LYS A 23 -12.38 4.55 19.00
CA LYS A 23 -11.87 3.65 17.98
C LYS A 23 -10.77 4.34 17.18
N LEU A 24 -9.53 3.87 17.31
CA LEU A 24 -8.38 4.41 16.60
C LEU A 24 -8.24 3.72 15.23
N LEU A 25 -8.18 4.52 14.18
CA LEU A 25 -7.83 4.14 12.81
C LEU A 25 -6.31 4.24 12.59
N PRO A 26 -5.76 3.69 11.49
CA PRO A 26 -4.36 3.88 11.14
C PRO A 26 -4.00 5.36 11.09
N ASN A 27 -2.82 5.68 11.62
CA ASN A 27 -2.22 7.00 11.73
C ASN A 27 -2.86 7.94 12.76
N GLU A 28 -3.83 7.45 13.54
CA GLU A 28 -4.40 8.19 14.67
C GLU A 28 -3.74 7.84 16.01
N PHE A 29 -3.85 8.76 16.96
CA PHE A 29 -3.58 8.50 18.38
C PHE A 29 -4.69 9.08 19.28
N TYR A 30 -4.71 8.66 20.54
CA TYR A 30 -5.60 9.24 21.55
C TYR A 30 -4.94 9.18 22.93
N THR A 31 -5.10 10.24 23.71
CA THR A 31 -4.60 10.37 25.10
C THR A 31 -5.74 10.79 26.02
N THR A 32 -5.81 10.22 27.22
CA THR A 32 -6.90 10.47 28.17
C THR A 32 -6.50 10.18 29.61
N SER A 33 -7.20 10.83 30.55
CA SER A 33 -7.22 10.53 31.99
C SER A 33 -8.57 9.94 32.44
N GLU A 34 -9.54 9.82 31.53
CA GLU A 34 -10.90 9.33 31.82
C GLU A 34 -10.96 7.80 31.89
N ASP A 35 -11.99 7.27 32.54
CA ASP A 35 -12.26 5.82 32.59
C ASP A 35 -12.96 5.36 31.30
N MET A 36 -12.18 5.23 30.24
CA MET A 36 -12.63 4.82 28.90
C MET A 36 -11.77 3.71 28.31
N VAL A 37 -12.22 3.15 27.19
CA VAL A 37 -11.50 2.09 26.45
C VAL A 37 -11.03 2.58 25.07
N LEU A 38 -9.72 2.50 24.82
CA LEU A 38 -9.13 2.78 23.51
C LEU A 38 -9.05 1.47 22.72
N VAL A 39 -9.67 1.42 21.54
CA VAL A 39 -9.87 0.19 20.77
C VAL A 39 -9.31 0.34 19.36
N THR A 40 -8.59 -0.67 18.90
CA THR A 40 -8.15 -0.73 17.49
C THR A 40 -8.04 -2.16 16.96
N VAL A 41 -7.83 -2.31 15.66
CA VAL A 41 -7.62 -3.59 14.97
C VAL A 41 -6.33 -3.49 14.17
N LEU A 42 -5.42 -4.43 14.39
CA LEU A 42 -4.05 -4.40 13.88
C LEU A 42 -3.80 -5.60 12.97
N GLY A 43 -3.28 -5.30 11.77
CA GLY A 43 -2.60 -6.26 10.90
C GLY A 43 -1.10 -6.11 11.07
N SER A 44 -0.41 -5.72 10.00
CA SER A 44 1.02 -5.38 10.02
C SER A 44 1.33 -4.12 10.83
N CYS A 45 0.36 -3.20 11.00
CA CYS A 45 0.45 -2.03 11.87
C CYS A 45 0.82 -2.39 13.31
N VAL A 46 1.36 -1.45 14.07
CA VAL A 46 1.64 -1.58 15.50
C VAL A 46 0.92 -0.49 16.28
N ALA A 47 0.43 -0.85 17.48
CA ALA A 47 -0.05 0.09 18.47
C ALA A 47 0.86 0.05 19.70
N ALA A 48 1.30 1.23 20.15
CA ALA A 48 1.90 1.42 21.46
C ALA A 48 0.86 2.00 22.42
N CYS A 49 0.59 1.27 23.50
CA CYS A 49 -0.19 1.72 24.65
C CYS A 49 0.78 2.22 25.72
N ILE A 50 0.80 3.52 26.01
CA ILE A 50 1.70 4.13 27.02
C ILE A 50 0.87 4.69 28.17
N GLN A 51 1.35 4.56 29.40
CA GLN A 51 0.67 5.05 30.60
C GLN A 51 1.61 5.54 31.70
N ASP A 52 1.16 6.54 32.48
CA ASP A 52 1.64 6.83 33.84
C ASP A 52 0.56 6.37 34.83
N ARG A 53 0.80 5.23 35.49
CA ARG A 53 -0.12 4.66 36.48
C ARG A 53 -0.35 5.57 37.69
N THR A 54 0.60 6.45 38.03
CA THR A 54 0.46 7.34 39.19
C THR A 54 -0.39 8.56 38.84
N ALA A 55 -0.24 9.09 37.63
CA ALA A 55 -1.07 10.20 37.15
C ALA A 55 -2.47 9.74 36.72
N GLY A 56 -2.67 8.44 36.43
CA GLY A 56 -3.93 7.89 35.92
C GLY A 56 -4.16 8.21 34.45
N ILE A 57 -3.09 8.59 33.73
CA ILE A 57 -3.13 9.04 32.33
C ILE A 57 -2.53 7.95 31.45
N GLY A 58 -3.12 7.74 30.28
CA GLY A 58 -2.48 6.95 29.24
C GLY A 58 -3.07 7.23 27.87
N GLY A 59 -2.49 6.58 26.87
CA GLY A 59 -2.87 6.77 25.48
C GLY A 59 -2.41 5.63 24.61
N MET A 60 -2.97 5.58 23.41
CA MET A 60 -2.66 4.59 22.39
C MET A 60 -2.43 5.31 21.07
N ASN A 61 -1.49 4.83 20.26
CA ASN A 61 -1.42 5.17 18.84
C ASN A 61 -1.71 3.93 17.98
N HIS A 62 -1.91 4.15 16.69
CA HIS A 62 -1.93 3.10 15.68
C HIS A 62 -1.08 3.60 14.51
N PHE A 63 0.16 3.13 14.41
CA PHE A 63 1.05 3.53 13.32
C PHE A 63 1.34 2.37 12.36
N MET A 64 1.62 2.72 11.10
CA MET A 64 2.19 1.83 10.10
C MET A 64 3.35 2.58 9.46
N LEU A 65 4.52 1.95 9.32
CA LEU A 65 5.58 2.51 8.49
C LEU A 65 5.17 2.40 7.00
N PRO A 66 5.44 3.41 6.15
CA PRO A 66 5.28 3.28 4.71
C PRO A 66 6.05 2.08 4.14
N ASP A 67 5.57 1.57 3.00
CA ASP A 67 6.27 0.53 2.27
C ASP A 67 7.53 1.10 1.63
N ASP A 68 8.63 0.33 1.67
CA ASP A 68 9.90 0.78 1.10
C ASP A 68 9.85 0.58 -0.42
N GLY A 69 9.62 1.68 -1.14
CA GLY A 69 9.68 1.70 -2.60
C GLY A 69 11.08 1.36 -3.14
N ALA A 70 11.26 1.47 -4.46
CA ALA A 70 12.46 1.00 -5.17
C ALA A 70 13.81 1.59 -4.69
N ASP A 71 13.81 2.67 -3.90
CA ASP A 71 15.01 3.22 -3.26
C ASP A 71 14.97 2.97 -1.73
N VAL A 72 15.59 1.84 -1.33
CA VAL A 72 15.54 1.29 0.03
C VAL A 72 16.16 2.24 1.07
N ALA A 73 17.20 2.99 0.70
CA ALA A 73 17.92 3.84 1.66
C ALA A 73 17.10 5.08 2.03
N GLN A 74 16.48 5.73 1.05
CA GLN A 74 15.62 6.89 1.28
C GLN A 74 14.31 6.47 1.97
N ALA A 75 13.68 5.37 1.53
CA ALA A 75 12.41 4.92 2.08
C ALA A 75 12.51 4.40 3.53
N ALA A 76 13.63 3.78 3.91
CA ALA A 76 13.89 3.44 5.31
C ALA A 76 13.98 4.69 6.22
N SER A 77 14.56 5.78 5.72
CA SER A 77 14.61 7.07 6.44
C SER A 77 13.23 7.69 6.60
N ASP A 78 12.43 7.72 5.53
CA ASP A 78 11.04 8.20 5.57
C ASP A 78 10.14 7.35 6.48
N SER A 79 10.33 6.03 6.44
CA SER A 79 9.69 5.09 7.36
C SER A 79 10.00 5.45 8.81
N MET A 80 11.28 5.51 9.18
CA MET A 80 11.70 5.82 10.55
C MET A 80 11.18 7.18 11.02
N ARG A 81 11.19 8.21 10.16
CA ARG A 81 10.60 9.52 10.47
C ARG A 81 9.10 9.43 10.78
N TYR A 82 8.36 8.64 10.03
CA TYR A 82 6.92 8.47 10.23
C TYR A 82 6.58 7.79 11.57
N GLY A 83 7.24 6.66 11.86
CA GLY A 83 7.08 5.96 13.13
C GLY A 83 7.52 6.81 14.32
N ALA A 84 8.62 7.55 14.18
CA ALA A 84 9.13 8.42 15.24
C ALA A 84 8.13 9.54 15.57
N TYR A 85 7.58 10.21 14.55
CA TYR A 85 6.54 11.23 14.73
C TYR A 85 5.31 10.68 15.47
N ALA A 86 4.80 9.50 15.07
CA ALA A 86 3.62 8.90 15.70
C ALA A 86 3.84 8.50 17.17
N MET A 87 5.07 8.16 17.56
CA MET A 87 5.45 7.88 18.95
C MET A 87 5.71 9.16 19.75
N GLU A 88 6.43 10.13 19.16
CA GLU A 88 6.77 11.41 19.76
C GLU A 88 5.52 12.23 20.09
N VAL A 89 4.56 12.31 19.16
CA VAL A 89 3.27 12.99 19.39
C VAL A 89 2.54 12.36 20.58
N LEU A 90 2.43 11.03 20.64
CA LEU A 90 1.80 10.32 21.75
C LEU A 90 2.48 10.64 23.09
N ILE A 91 3.82 10.54 23.15
CA ILE A 91 4.60 10.81 24.37
C ILE A 91 4.43 12.27 24.81
N ASN A 92 4.49 13.22 23.87
CA ASN A 92 4.38 14.64 24.18
C ASN A 92 2.98 15.04 24.65
N GLU A 93 1.90 14.48 24.08
CA GLU A 93 0.54 14.71 24.57
C GLU A 93 0.29 14.08 25.95
N LEU A 94 0.90 12.92 26.25
CA LEU A 94 0.87 12.35 27.60
C LEU A 94 1.59 13.22 28.64
N ILE A 95 2.72 13.84 28.25
CA ILE A 95 3.44 14.78 29.11
C ILE A 95 2.61 16.06 29.33
N LYS A 96 2.00 16.62 28.27
CA LYS A 96 1.10 17.79 28.37
C LYS A 96 -0.12 17.53 29.25
N ALA A 97 -0.66 16.30 29.23
CA ALA A 97 -1.74 15.89 30.12
C ALA A 97 -1.33 15.78 31.61
N GLY A 98 -0.02 15.83 31.92
CA GLY A 98 0.52 15.75 33.28
C GLY A 98 1.28 14.45 33.61
N GLY A 99 1.49 13.57 32.62
CA GLY A 99 2.25 12.34 32.78
C GLY A 99 3.76 12.59 32.87
N ARG A 100 4.47 11.76 33.65
CA ARG A 100 5.93 11.86 33.81
C ARG A 100 6.66 10.79 33.00
N ARG A 101 7.58 11.20 32.12
CA ARG A 101 8.30 10.32 31.17
C ARG A 101 9.00 9.15 31.87
N GLU A 102 9.63 9.43 33.01
CA GLU A 102 10.33 8.45 33.85
C GLU A 102 9.40 7.42 34.54
N ARG A 103 8.08 7.61 34.44
CA ARG A 103 7.04 6.71 34.94
C ARG A 103 6.30 5.97 33.83
N PHE A 104 6.60 6.27 32.56
CA PHE A 104 5.91 5.67 31.44
C PHE A 104 6.25 4.17 31.32
N GLU A 105 5.19 3.37 31.27
CA GLU A 105 5.25 1.96 30.90
C GLU A 105 4.54 1.78 29.56
N ALA A 106 5.15 0.99 28.67
CA ALA A 106 4.60 0.70 27.35
C ALA A 106 4.11 -0.75 27.25
N LYS A 107 3.05 -0.96 26.47
CA LYS A 107 2.59 -2.27 26.01
C LYS A 107 2.37 -2.21 24.51
N VAL A 108 2.94 -3.14 23.76
CA VAL A 108 2.99 -3.06 22.28
C VAL A 108 2.36 -4.28 21.61
N PHE A 109 1.56 -4.02 20.58
CA PHE A 109 0.75 -5.05 19.93
C PHE A 109 0.74 -4.80 18.41
N GLY A 110 0.62 -5.84 17.59
CA GLY A 110 0.53 -5.68 16.13
C GLY A 110 1.63 -6.41 15.34
N GLY A 111 2.06 -5.87 14.21
CA GLY A 111 3.12 -6.47 13.40
C GLY A 111 2.76 -7.80 12.73
N GLY A 112 1.47 -8.15 12.63
CA GLY A 112 1.04 -9.45 12.10
C GLY A 112 1.09 -9.53 10.57
N ALA A 113 1.52 -10.66 10.03
CA ALA A 113 1.49 -10.96 8.60
C ALA A 113 0.09 -11.47 8.21
N VAL A 114 -0.71 -10.60 7.59
CA VAL A 114 -2.14 -10.83 7.32
C VAL A 114 -2.43 -11.41 5.93
N LEU A 115 -1.56 -11.17 4.95
CA LEU A 115 -1.65 -11.77 3.61
C LEU A 115 -0.45 -12.67 3.34
N ALA A 116 -0.71 -13.86 2.77
CA ALA A 116 0.31 -14.72 2.19
C ALA A 116 0.78 -14.16 0.84
N GLY A 117 1.57 -13.09 0.89
CA GLY A 117 2.18 -12.41 -0.26
C GLY A 117 3.41 -11.65 0.21
N MET A 118 4.52 -11.77 -0.54
CA MET A 118 5.90 -11.53 -0.07
C MET A 118 6.19 -10.12 0.47
N THR A 119 5.35 -9.12 0.23
CA THR A 119 5.53 -7.74 0.72
C THR A 119 5.02 -7.52 2.15
N THR A 120 3.90 -8.11 2.55
CA THR A 120 3.28 -7.76 3.86
C THR A 120 4.00 -8.35 5.08
N MET A 121 4.80 -9.41 4.87
CA MET A 121 5.61 -10.03 5.92
C MET A 121 6.68 -9.06 6.44
N ASN A 122 7.41 -8.42 5.54
CA ASN A 122 8.48 -7.47 5.89
C ASN A 122 7.98 -6.25 6.67
N ILE A 123 6.78 -5.73 6.36
CA ILE A 123 6.22 -4.55 7.03
C ILE A 123 5.92 -4.83 8.52
N GLY A 124 5.35 -6.00 8.83
CA GLY A 124 5.02 -6.36 10.21
C GLY A 124 6.25 -6.50 11.11
N ASP A 125 7.32 -7.09 10.58
CA ASP A 125 8.60 -7.24 11.27
C ASP A 125 9.31 -5.89 11.44
N ARG A 126 9.37 -5.05 10.39
CA ARG A 126 9.94 -3.69 10.45
C ARG A 126 9.23 -2.82 11.50
N ASN A 127 7.89 -2.83 11.54
CA ASN A 127 7.10 -2.10 12.54
C ASN A 127 7.41 -2.59 13.98
N SER A 128 7.58 -3.91 14.14
CA SER A 128 7.88 -4.56 15.43
C SER A 128 9.30 -4.27 15.93
N GLU A 129 10.30 -4.27 15.03
CA GLU A 129 11.67 -3.87 15.37
C GLU A 129 11.75 -2.37 15.69
N PHE A 130 11.08 -1.53 14.88
CA PHE A 130 11.02 -0.10 15.09
C PHE A 130 10.49 0.25 16.49
N VAL A 131 9.33 -0.29 16.91
CA VAL A 131 8.73 0.08 18.21
C VAL A 131 9.64 -0.32 19.38
N ARG A 132 10.29 -1.49 19.30
CA ARG A 132 11.21 -1.98 20.33
C ARG A 132 12.45 -1.06 20.45
N ARG A 133 13.09 -0.73 19.32
CA ARG A 133 14.27 0.16 19.28
C ARG A 133 13.95 1.58 19.74
N TYR A 134 12.80 2.12 19.33
CA TYR A 134 12.35 3.45 19.74
C TYR A 134 12.11 3.51 21.25
N LEU A 135 11.34 2.57 21.81
CA LEU A 135 11.05 2.54 23.25
C LEU A 135 12.29 2.30 24.12
N ASP A 136 13.24 1.47 23.69
CA ASP A 136 14.52 1.35 24.39
C ASP A 136 15.33 2.65 24.34
N THR A 137 15.41 3.30 23.17
CA THR A 137 16.13 4.58 23.02
C THR A 137 15.54 5.64 23.97
N GLU A 138 14.21 5.70 24.05
CA GLU A 138 13.47 6.60 24.94
C GLU A 138 13.39 6.16 26.41
N LYS A 139 14.00 5.01 26.75
CA LYS A 139 14.04 4.41 28.09
C LYS A 139 12.65 4.17 28.70
N ILE A 140 11.65 3.95 27.85
CA ILE A 140 10.28 3.56 28.25
C ILE A 140 10.20 2.03 28.26
N ARG A 141 9.97 1.46 29.46
CA ARG A 141 9.99 0.00 29.64
C ARG A 141 8.77 -0.66 28.97
N ILE A 142 9.01 -1.62 28.07
CA ILE A 142 7.96 -2.53 27.60
C ILE A 142 7.64 -3.52 28.73
N VAL A 143 6.39 -3.52 29.20
CA VAL A 143 5.93 -4.43 30.27
C VAL A 143 5.03 -5.56 29.77
N ALA A 144 4.61 -5.51 28.50
CA ALA A 144 3.96 -6.61 27.80
C ALA A 144 4.02 -6.40 26.27
N GLU A 145 4.16 -7.46 25.50
CA GLU A 145 4.03 -7.41 24.04
C GLU A 145 3.34 -8.65 23.44
N ASP A 146 2.59 -8.46 22.35
CA ASP A 146 2.15 -9.50 21.40
C ASP A 146 2.30 -8.93 19.99
N LEU A 147 3.55 -9.01 19.50
CA LEU A 147 3.99 -8.59 18.16
C LEU A 147 4.15 -9.81 17.24
N GLN A 148 4.17 -9.59 15.92
CA GLN A 148 4.49 -10.59 14.88
C GLN A 148 3.49 -11.77 14.77
N GLY A 149 3.71 -12.70 13.82
CA GLY A 149 2.83 -13.87 13.61
C GLY A 149 1.64 -13.65 12.66
N SER A 150 0.84 -14.69 12.44
CA SER A 150 -0.03 -14.83 11.26
C SER A 150 -1.49 -14.34 11.39
N HIS A 151 -1.86 -13.66 12.47
CA HIS A 151 -3.25 -13.32 12.77
C HIS A 151 -3.43 -11.82 13.07
N PRO A 152 -4.43 -11.15 12.47
CA PRO A 152 -4.85 -9.83 12.92
C PRO A 152 -5.32 -9.86 14.37
N ARG A 153 -5.28 -8.73 15.06
CA ARG A 153 -5.67 -8.64 16.47
C ARG A 153 -6.59 -7.45 16.71
N LYS A 154 -7.70 -7.65 17.42
CA LYS A 154 -8.40 -6.54 18.10
C LYS A 154 -7.70 -6.29 19.44
N VAL A 155 -7.30 -5.04 19.69
CA VAL A 155 -6.72 -4.57 20.95
C VAL A 155 -7.72 -3.64 21.61
N ALA A 156 -7.92 -3.80 22.92
CA ALA A 156 -8.70 -2.90 23.76
C ALA A 156 -7.87 -2.55 25.00
N PHE A 157 -7.55 -1.28 25.19
CA PHE A 157 -6.72 -0.75 26.26
C PHE A 157 -7.54 0.16 27.17
N MET A 158 -7.39 -0.01 28.48
CA MET A 158 -7.99 0.84 29.52
C MET A 158 -6.87 1.66 30.16
N PRO A 159 -6.65 2.93 29.73
CA PRO A 159 -5.48 3.72 30.12
C PRO A 159 -5.32 3.86 31.64
N ARG A 160 -6.44 4.12 32.33
CA ARG A 160 -6.51 4.37 33.78
C ARG A 160 -6.03 3.19 34.63
N THR A 161 -6.30 1.95 34.22
CA THR A 161 -5.85 0.73 34.93
C THR A 161 -4.59 0.12 34.32
N GLY A 162 -4.30 0.46 33.07
CA GLY A 162 -3.28 -0.19 32.25
C GLY A 162 -3.69 -1.53 31.65
N GLN A 163 -4.91 -2.01 31.89
CA GLN A 163 -5.31 -3.33 31.40
C GLN A 163 -5.44 -3.31 29.87
N VAL A 164 -4.89 -4.33 29.20
CA VAL A 164 -5.07 -4.56 27.78
C VAL A 164 -5.71 -5.93 27.58
N MET A 165 -6.68 -6.00 26.68
CA MET A 165 -7.25 -7.24 26.18
C MET A 165 -6.96 -7.37 24.69
N VAL A 166 -6.44 -8.53 24.29
CA VAL A 166 -6.07 -8.84 22.91
C VAL A 166 -6.91 -10.03 22.44
N LYS A 167 -7.62 -9.87 21.32
CA LYS A 167 -8.36 -10.94 20.65
C LYS A 167 -7.75 -11.18 19.27
N LYS A 168 -7.03 -12.30 19.11
CA LYS A 168 -6.58 -12.77 17.80
C LYS A 168 -7.81 -13.10 16.95
N LEU A 169 -7.90 -12.45 15.79
CA LEU A 169 -9.01 -12.60 14.86
C LEU A 169 -8.71 -13.77 13.93
N ARG A 170 -9.69 -14.65 13.71
CA ARG A 170 -9.55 -15.69 12.70
C ARG A 170 -9.61 -15.02 11.33
N LEU A 171 -8.61 -15.28 10.50
CA LEU A 171 -8.74 -15.04 9.08
C LEU A 171 -9.80 -16.01 8.55
N GLN A 172 -10.96 -15.49 8.14
CA GLN A 172 -11.82 -16.21 7.23
C GLN A 172 -11.14 -16.22 5.85
N GLN A 173 -10.13 -17.09 5.72
CA GLN A 173 -9.87 -17.69 4.43
C GLN A 173 -11.11 -18.54 4.12
N GLU A 174 -12.01 -18.02 3.29
CA GLU A 174 -12.79 -18.91 2.45
C GLU A 174 -11.79 -19.68 1.57
N ALA A 175 -11.46 -20.89 2.01
CA ALA A 175 -10.62 -21.80 1.25
C ALA A 175 -11.24 -21.95 -0.14
N GLY A 176 -10.45 -21.60 -1.16
CA GLY A 176 -10.88 -21.59 -2.55
C GLY A 176 -11.33 -20.24 -3.12
N VAL A 177 -11.29 -19.09 -2.41
CA VAL A 177 -11.50 -17.79 -3.10
C VAL A 177 -10.39 -17.52 -4.11
N ALA A 178 -9.12 -17.65 -3.72
CA ALA A 178 -8.00 -17.50 -4.66
C ALA A 178 -8.04 -18.55 -5.80
N GLU A 179 -8.51 -19.77 -5.54
CA GLU A 179 -8.67 -20.81 -6.56
C GLU A 179 -9.84 -20.51 -7.51
N ARG A 180 -10.97 -19.98 -6.99
CA ARG A 180 -12.11 -19.51 -7.78
C ARG A 180 -11.73 -18.30 -8.62
N GLU A 181 -10.99 -17.34 -8.08
CA GLU A 181 -10.45 -16.20 -8.82
C GLU A 181 -9.53 -16.66 -9.95
N GLN A 182 -8.57 -17.56 -9.67
CA GLN A 182 -7.71 -18.15 -10.70
C GLN A 182 -8.50 -18.94 -11.74
N ALA A 183 -9.51 -19.71 -11.34
CA ALA A 183 -10.38 -20.45 -12.25
C ALA A 183 -11.21 -19.52 -13.14
N LEU A 184 -11.78 -18.44 -12.60
CA LEU A 184 -12.52 -17.41 -13.34
C LEU A 184 -11.60 -16.63 -14.29
N VAL A 185 -10.37 -16.33 -13.89
CA VAL A 185 -9.37 -15.70 -14.76
C VAL A 185 -8.96 -16.63 -15.91
N ARG A 186 -8.77 -17.94 -15.65
CA ARG A 186 -8.50 -18.94 -16.70
C ARG A 186 -9.70 -19.07 -17.65
N GLN A 187 -10.90 -19.31 -17.13
CA GLN A 187 -12.12 -19.45 -17.95
C GLN A 187 -12.41 -18.20 -18.79
N SER A 188 -12.20 -16.99 -18.25
CA SER A 188 -12.40 -15.75 -19.01
C SER A 188 -11.32 -15.51 -20.06
N ALA A 189 -10.06 -15.92 -19.80
CA ALA A 189 -8.99 -15.90 -20.79
C ALA A 189 -9.23 -16.93 -21.92
N GLU A 190 -9.65 -18.14 -21.57
CA GLU A 190 -10.01 -19.23 -22.50
C GLU A 190 -11.21 -18.82 -23.37
N ALA A 191 -12.32 -18.38 -22.77
CA ALA A 191 -13.49 -17.90 -23.51
C ALA A 191 -13.18 -16.68 -24.40
N ARG A 192 -12.25 -15.81 -23.99
CA ARG A 192 -11.77 -14.70 -24.82
C ARG A 192 -10.91 -15.19 -25.99
N ALA A 193 -10.04 -16.17 -25.77
CA ALA A 193 -9.23 -16.81 -26.81
C ALA A 193 -10.11 -17.57 -27.81
N GLU A 194 -11.12 -18.32 -27.36
CA GLU A 194 -12.10 -18.99 -28.21
C GLU A 194 -12.91 -18.00 -29.05
N ARG A 195 -13.41 -16.91 -28.45
CA ARG A 195 -14.10 -15.84 -29.20
C ARG A 195 -13.20 -15.22 -30.27
N LEU A 196 -11.91 -14.99 -29.97
CA LEU A 196 -10.93 -14.50 -30.94
C LEU A 196 -10.64 -15.53 -32.05
N ALA A 197 -10.55 -16.81 -31.72
CA ALA A 197 -10.34 -17.89 -32.68
C ALA A 197 -11.57 -18.11 -33.60
N ALA A 198 -12.78 -18.06 -33.03
CA ALA A 198 -14.03 -18.12 -33.77
C ALA A 198 -14.21 -16.89 -34.69
N ALA A 199 -13.88 -15.69 -34.20
CA ALA A 199 -13.87 -14.48 -35.02
C ALA A 199 -12.86 -14.61 -36.19
N ARG A 200 -11.64 -15.09 -35.92
CA ARG A 200 -10.63 -15.35 -36.97
C ARG A 200 -11.08 -16.39 -38.00
N LYS A 201 -11.79 -17.45 -37.60
CA LYS A 201 -12.38 -18.42 -38.53
C LYS A 201 -13.52 -17.84 -39.38
N ARG A 202 -14.18 -16.78 -38.91
CA ARG A 202 -15.32 -16.13 -39.59
C ARG A 202 -14.91 -14.94 -40.46
N VAL A 203 -13.66 -14.49 -40.38
CA VAL A 203 -13.06 -13.58 -41.36
C VAL A 203 -12.63 -14.42 -42.56
N GLU A 204 -13.50 -14.54 -43.55
CA GLU A 204 -13.08 -14.89 -44.90
C GLU A 204 -12.14 -13.80 -45.39
N LEU A 205 -10.84 -14.08 -45.45
CA LEU A 205 -9.92 -13.21 -46.18
C LEU A 205 -10.36 -13.25 -47.64
N PHE A 206 -10.70 -12.09 -48.20
CA PHE A 206 -10.87 -11.92 -49.65
C PHE A 206 -9.59 -12.40 -50.34
N ALA A 207 -9.63 -13.62 -50.88
CA ALA A 207 -8.53 -14.18 -51.62
C ALA A 207 -8.26 -13.30 -52.84
N LYS A 208 -7.03 -12.79 -52.94
CA LYS A 208 -6.59 -11.99 -54.09
C LYS A 208 -6.77 -12.84 -55.35
N PRO A 209 -7.58 -12.42 -56.35
CA PRO A 209 -7.97 -13.30 -57.44
C PRO A 209 -6.76 -13.71 -58.27
N ALA A 210 -6.60 -15.03 -58.46
CA ALA A 210 -5.59 -15.60 -59.32
C ALA A 210 -6.10 -15.57 -60.77
N GLY A 211 -5.66 -14.56 -61.53
CA GLY A 211 -5.97 -14.41 -62.94
C GLY A 211 -4.97 -13.49 -63.62
N ALA A 212 -4.14 -14.04 -64.50
CA ALA A 212 -3.13 -13.26 -65.22
C ALA A 212 -3.77 -12.48 -66.38
N ALA A 213 -3.74 -11.16 -66.31
CA ALA A 213 -3.87 -10.27 -67.47
C ALA A 213 -2.49 -9.71 -67.83
N ALA A 214 -2.20 -9.59 -69.13
CA ALA A 214 -0.84 -9.38 -69.64
C ALA A 214 -0.20 -8.07 -69.17
N ARG A 215 1.10 -8.11 -68.84
CA ARG A 215 1.92 -6.91 -68.68
C ARG A 215 2.08 -6.23 -70.05
N PRO A 216 1.80 -4.92 -70.20
CA PRO A 216 2.25 -4.19 -71.38
C PRO A 216 3.78 -4.17 -71.40
N ARG A 217 4.35 -4.61 -72.51
CA ARG A 217 5.78 -4.75 -72.77
C ARG A 217 6.35 -3.38 -73.17
N ILE A 218 7.11 -2.74 -72.28
CA ILE A 218 7.93 -1.58 -72.63
C ILE A 218 9.28 -2.12 -73.11
N GLU A 219 9.54 -2.02 -74.40
CA GLU A 219 10.83 -2.39 -74.98
C GLU A 219 11.81 -1.23 -74.86
N LEU A 220 12.95 -1.45 -74.19
CA LEU A 220 14.16 -0.70 -74.49
C LEU A 220 15.04 -1.57 -75.41
N PHE A 221 15.04 -1.24 -76.69
CA PHE A 221 16.07 -1.64 -77.64
C PHE A 221 16.57 -0.39 -78.36
N GLY A 222 17.89 -0.21 -78.39
CA GLY A 222 18.51 1.00 -78.92
C GLY A 222 18.90 0.89 -80.39
N ALA A 223 19.07 2.04 -81.03
CA ALA A 223 19.96 2.21 -82.17
C ALA A 223 20.38 3.69 -82.30
N SER A 224 21.67 3.91 -82.55
CA SER A 224 22.18 5.09 -83.25
C SER A 224 22.71 4.59 -84.61
N PRO A 225 23.04 5.42 -85.62
CA PRO A 225 22.90 6.90 -85.69
C PRO A 225 22.42 7.48 -87.06
N ARG A 226 21.84 8.71 -87.03
CA ARG A 226 21.99 9.82 -88.04
C ARG A 226 21.57 9.59 -89.53
N PRO A 227 21.55 10.64 -90.38
CA PRO A 227 21.00 12.00 -90.21
C PRO A 227 20.16 12.47 -91.44
N THR A 228 19.54 13.66 -91.39
CA THR A 228 19.69 14.77 -92.38
C THR A 228 18.79 15.97 -92.00
N ASP A 229 19.43 17.14 -91.84
CA ASP A 229 19.02 18.52 -92.19
C ASP A 229 17.52 18.87 -92.29
N SER A 230 17.06 19.98 -91.69
CA SER A 230 17.54 21.32 -92.06
C SER A 230 16.99 22.46 -91.18
N ASN A 231 17.77 23.56 -91.14
CA ASN A 231 17.46 24.94 -90.71
C ASN A 231 16.92 25.20 -89.28
N ASN A 232 17.62 25.96 -88.41
CA ASN A 232 17.90 27.42 -88.46
C ASN A 232 16.63 28.23 -88.09
N ALA A 233 16.61 29.16 -87.12
CA ALA A 233 17.68 30.00 -86.55
C ALA A 233 17.34 30.51 -85.12
N ARG A 234 18.36 31.00 -84.37
CA ARG A 234 18.45 32.28 -83.58
C ARG A 234 17.22 32.77 -82.77
N THR A 235 17.25 33.43 -81.60
CA THR A 235 18.24 34.03 -80.65
C THR A 235 17.44 34.40 -79.37
N THR A 236 17.93 34.89 -78.22
CA THR A 236 19.22 35.38 -77.67
C THR A 236 19.31 34.87 -76.19
N GLU A 237 20.40 34.87 -75.42
CA GLU A 237 21.27 35.96 -74.90
C GLU A 237 20.50 36.88 -73.92
N GLU A 238 20.55 36.61 -72.61
CA GLU A 238 21.54 37.11 -71.62
C GLU A 238 21.20 38.51 -71.06
N ALA A 239 20.95 38.57 -69.73
CA ALA A 239 21.73 39.34 -68.75
C ALA A 239 21.03 39.31 -67.37
#